data_AF-A0A843LGQ0-F1
#
_entry.id   AF-A0A843LGQ0-F1
#
_cell.length_a   1.000
_cell.length_b   1.000
_cell.length_c   1.000
_cell.angle_alpha   90.00
_cell.angle_beta   90.00
_cell.angle_gamma   90.00
#
_symmetry.space_group_name_H-M   'P 1'
#
loop_
_entity.id
_entity.type
_entity.pdbx_description
1 polymer ?
#
loop_
_entity_poly.entity_id
_entity_poly.type
_entity_poly.pdbx_seq_one_letter_code
_entity_poly.pdbx_strand_id
1 'polypeptide(L)'
;MTKETIKIGGKKVIIVGTVHISKESVEEVREVIESEKPDVVGVELCQSRFESLKNAKKWEETNIIDIIKQGKVFLFLINLLLSNYQKRLGDKFGVRPGSEFIEAISVAEENDTKIALIDRDIQVTLKRAWSNMGIKEKMKLMFSLFLGFFEEAEDEEEDIIEKLQDKDI
;
A
#
# COMPACT_ATOMS: atom_id res chain seq x y z
N MET A 1 -7.37 6.80 -16.95
CA MET A 1 -6.82 7.63 -15.85
C MET A 1 -6.03 8.80 -16.43
N THR A 2 -5.17 9.48 -15.68
CA THR A 2 -4.30 10.56 -16.18
C THR A 2 -2.91 10.03 -16.52
N LYS A 3 -2.56 10.08 -17.81
CA LYS A 3 -1.19 9.94 -18.32
C LYS A 3 -0.62 11.33 -18.57
N GLU A 4 0.45 11.67 -17.87
CA GLU A 4 1.17 12.93 -18.07
C GLU A 4 2.57 12.68 -18.60
N THR A 5 3.04 13.54 -19.49
CA THR A 5 4.40 13.46 -20.04
C THR A 5 5.15 14.74 -19.73
N ILE A 6 6.30 14.60 -19.09
CA ILE A 6 7.17 15.70 -18.68
C ILE A 6 8.53 15.51 -19.35
N LYS A 7 9.13 16.61 -19.84
CA LYS A 7 10.51 16.61 -20.34
C LYS A 7 11.42 17.28 -19.32
N ILE A 8 12.40 16.54 -18.80
CA ILE A 8 13.35 17.04 -17.78
C ILE A 8 14.75 16.59 -18.16
N GLY A 9 15.69 17.54 -18.27
CA GLY A 9 17.11 17.23 -18.50
C GLY A 9 17.37 16.36 -19.74
N GLY A 10 16.63 16.57 -20.83
CA GLY A 10 16.72 15.78 -22.06
C GLY A 10 16.04 14.41 -22.00
N LYS A 11 15.43 14.04 -20.87
CA LYS A 11 14.68 12.79 -20.70
C LYS A 11 13.17 13.03 -20.83
N LYS A 12 12.46 12.03 -21.33
CA LYS A 12 10.99 11.95 -21.31
C LYS A 12 10.60 11.14 -20.07
N VAL A 13 9.77 11.70 -19.21
CA VAL A 13 9.18 11.03 -18.05
C VAL A 13 7.68 10.92 -18.30
N ILE A 14 7.14 9.71 -18.17
CA ILE A 14 5.71 9.44 -18.32
C ILE A 14 5.19 9.03 -16.94
N ILE A 15 4.22 9.78 -16.43
CA ILE A 15 3.57 9.50 -15.16
C ILE A 15 2.21 8.90 -15.49
N VAL A 16 1.97 7.69 -14.98
CA VAL A 16 0.70 6.98 -15.13
C VAL A 16 0.02 6.97 -13.77
N GLY A 17 -1.06 7.72 -13.62
CA GLY A 17 -1.89 7.64 -12.42
C GLY A 17 -2.68 6.34 -12.43
N THR A 18 -2.59 5.54 -11.38
CA THR A 18 -3.32 4.25 -11.25
C THR A 18 -4.31 4.30 -10.10
N VAL A 19 -5.42 3.55 -10.21
CA VAL A 19 -6.29 3.25 -9.07
C VAL A 19 -6.01 1.81 -8.61
N HIS A 20 -5.50 1.63 -7.39
CA HIS A 20 -4.95 0.36 -6.87
C HIS A 20 -5.95 -0.80 -6.69
N ILE A 21 -7.16 -0.71 -7.26
CA ILE A 21 -8.25 -1.68 -7.14
C ILE A 21 -9.06 -1.81 -8.45
N SER A 22 -8.48 -1.42 -9.58
CA SER A 22 -9.16 -1.36 -10.88
C SER A 22 -8.46 -2.24 -11.91
N LYS A 23 -9.22 -3.08 -12.62
CA LYS A 23 -8.69 -3.91 -13.72
C LYS A 23 -8.21 -3.03 -14.87
N GLU A 24 -8.92 -1.94 -15.10
CA GLU A 24 -8.59 -0.93 -16.09
C GLU A 24 -7.21 -0.32 -15.80
N SER A 25 -6.83 -0.17 -14.53
CA SER A 25 -5.48 0.29 -14.15
C SER A 25 -4.38 -0.72 -14.51
N VAL A 26 -4.68 -2.01 -14.37
CA VAL A 26 -3.75 -3.09 -14.72
C VAL A 26 -3.51 -3.11 -16.23
N GLU A 27 -4.60 -3.08 -17.01
CA GLU A 27 -4.54 -3.05 -18.48
C GLU A 27 -3.84 -1.80 -19.01
N GLU A 28 -4.20 -0.61 -18.50
CA GLU A 28 -3.60 0.67 -18.92
C GLU A 28 -2.08 0.71 -18.66
N VAL A 29 -1.62 0.15 -17.54
CA VAL A 29 -0.18 0.05 -17.23
C VAL A 29 0.55 -0.79 -18.27
N ARG A 30 0.01 -1.98 -18.63
CA ARG A 30 0.60 -2.83 -19.67
C ARG A 30 0.67 -2.11 -21.00
N GLU A 31 -0.45 -1.55 -21.45
CA GLU A 31 -0.54 -0.84 -22.73
C GLU A 31 0.47 0.31 -22.83
N VAL A 32 0.64 1.09 -21.75
CA VAL A 32 1.59 2.19 -21.74
C VAL A 32 3.03 1.69 -21.84
N ILE A 33 3.41 0.64 -21.10
CA ILE A 33 4.78 0.13 -21.14
C ILE A 33 5.09 -0.47 -22.53
N GLU A 34 4.18 -1.26 -23.09
CA GLU A 34 4.37 -1.90 -24.40
C GLU A 34 4.41 -0.88 -25.55
N SER A 35 3.62 0.19 -25.47
CA SER A 35 3.57 1.24 -26.50
C SER A 35 4.73 2.22 -26.41
N GLU A 36 5.10 2.66 -25.20
CA GLU A 36 6.14 3.68 -25.00
C GLU A 36 7.55 3.11 -24.98
N LYS A 37 7.70 1.80 -24.68
CA LYS A 37 8.98 1.07 -24.63
C LYS A 37 10.07 1.84 -23.85
N PRO A 38 9.83 2.17 -22.58
CA PRO A 38 10.75 2.99 -21.81
C PRO A 38 12.06 2.25 -21.52
N ASP A 39 13.13 3.00 -21.29
CA ASP A 39 14.41 2.43 -20.82
C ASP A 39 14.33 1.90 -19.37
N VAL A 40 13.42 2.47 -18.58
CA VAL A 40 13.22 2.17 -17.16
C VAL A 40 11.75 2.31 -16.80
N VAL A 41 11.18 1.34 -16.08
CA VAL A 41 9.87 1.41 -15.43
C VAL A 41 10.06 1.71 -13.95
N GLY A 42 9.59 2.87 -13.51
CA GLY A 42 9.55 3.26 -12.10
C GLY A 42 8.22 2.86 -11.45
N VAL A 43 8.29 2.12 -10.34
CA VAL A 43 7.09 1.63 -9.62
C VAL A 43 7.07 2.23 -8.22
N GLU A 44 5.95 2.84 -7.81
CA GLU A 44 5.74 3.41 -6.47
C GLU A 44 5.59 2.31 -5.40
N LEU A 45 6.67 1.57 -5.21
CA LEU A 45 6.72 0.40 -4.35
C LEU A 45 8.12 0.32 -3.73
N CYS A 46 8.20 0.05 -2.43
CA CYS A 46 9.47 -0.13 -1.74
C CYS A 46 9.90 -1.60 -1.73
N GLN A 47 11.19 -1.85 -1.49
CA GLN A 47 11.80 -3.19 -1.52
C GLN A 47 11.04 -4.23 -0.67
N SER A 48 10.69 -3.89 0.57
CA SER A 48 9.96 -4.79 1.47
C SER A 48 8.59 -5.19 0.91
N ARG A 49 7.86 -4.23 0.31
CA ARG A 49 6.55 -4.49 -0.30
C ARG A 49 6.68 -5.26 -1.61
N PHE A 50 7.69 -4.95 -2.43
CA PHE A 50 8.03 -5.72 -3.62
C PHE A 50 8.28 -7.19 -3.28
N GLU A 51 9.11 -7.47 -2.26
CA GLU A 51 9.36 -8.83 -1.81
C GLU A 51 8.10 -9.52 -1.30
N SER A 52 7.24 -8.80 -0.58
CA SER A 52 5.97 -9.33 -0.06
C SER A 52 4.96 -9.65 -1.17
N LEU A 53 4.91 -8.83 -2.22
CA LEU A 53 4.05 -9.07 -3.38
C LEU A 53 4.56 -10.24 -4.24
N LYS A 54 5.88 -10.31 -4.48
CA LYS A 54 6.51 -11.40 -5.27
C LYS A 54 6.54 -12.72 -4.50
N ASN A 55 6.74 -12.68 -3.18
CA ASN A 55 6.80 -13.84 -2.30
C ASN A 55 5.70 -13.77 -1.24
N ALA A 56 4.46 -14.06 -1.63
CA ALA A 56 3.30 -14.04 -0.72
C ALA A 56 3.50 -14.89 0.55
N LYS A 57 4.37 -15.91 0.52
CA LYS A 57 4.69 -16.78 1.67
C LYS A 57 5.68 -16.18 2.68
N LYS A 58 6.42 -15.13 2.34
CA LYS A 58 7.50 -14.57 3.19
C LYS A 58 6.96 -13.69 4.33
N TRP A 59 5.69 -13.26 4.26
CA TRP A 59 5.04 -12.45 5.29
C TRP A 59 4.91 -13.22 6.61
N GLU A 60 4.71 -14.54 6.54
CA GLU A 60 4.63 -15.46 7.68
C GLU A 60 5.96 -15.59 8.44
N GLU A 61 7.09 -15.26 7.80
CA GLU A 61 8.43 -15.36 8.38
C GLU A 61 8.90 -14.06 9.04
N THR A 62 8.06 -13.01 9.05
CA THR A 62 8.38 -11.78 9.76
C THR A 62 8.54 -12.14 11.24
N ASN A 63 9.74 -12.00 11.81
CA ASN A 63 10.01 -12.31 13.21
C ASN A 63 9.22 -11.36 14.14
N ILE A 64 7.98 -11.73 14.44
CA ILE A 64 7.06 -11.04 15.36
C ILE A 64 7.74 -10.79 16.71
N ILE A 65 8.58 -11.73 17.14
CA ILE A 65 9.35 -11.67 18.39
C ILE A 65 10.34 -10.50 18.38
N ASP A 66 11.02 -10.24 17.26
CA ASP A 66 11.98 -9.14 17.14
C ASP A 66 11.29 -7.78 17.11
N ILE A 67 10.11 -7.70 16.50
CA ILE A 67 9.27 -6.50 16.49
C ILE A 67 8.81 -6.14 17.91
N ILE A 68 8.36 -7.14 18.68
CA ILE A 68 7.92 -6.96 20.07
C ILE A 68 9.10 -6.49 20.93
N LYS A 69 10.26 -7.15 20.82
CA LYS A 69 11.49 -6.79 21.57
C LYS A 69 12.01 -5.39 21.25
N GLN A 70 11.77 -4.88 20.05
CA GLN A 70 12.18 -3.55 19.62
C GLN A 70 11.17 -2.44 19.98
N GLY A 71 10.08 -2.76 20.69
CA GLY A 71 9.03 -1.79 21.02
C GLY A 71 8.23 -1.30 19.81
N LYS A 72 8.26 -2.05 18.70
CA LYS A 72 7.62 -1.69 17.43
C LYS A 72 6.23 -2.33 17.25
N VAL A 73 5.63 -2.84 18.32
CA VAL A 73 4.32 -3.54 18.32
C VAL A 73 3.25 -2.71 17.61
N PHE A 74 3.22 -1.40 17.87
CA PHE A 74 2.28 -0.49 17.21
C PHE A 74 2.46 -0.43 15.68
N LEU A 75 3.70 -0.33 15.19
CA LEU A 75 3.98 -0.31 13.75
C LEU A 75 3.49 -1.61 13.10
N PHE A 76 3.63 -2.73 13.80
CA PHE A 76 3.10 -4.01 13.36
C PHE A 76 1.57 -4.03 13.31
N LEU A 77 0.89 -3.56 14.35
CA LEU A 77 -0.58 -3.47 14.38
C LEU A 77 -1.14 -2.60 13.25
N ILE A 78 -0.53 -1.45 12.98
CA ILE A 78 -0.91 -0.62 11.82
C ILE A 78 -0.73 -1.37 10.51
N ASN A 79 0.41 -2.03 10.31
CA ASN A 79 0.64 -2.79 9.08
C ASN A 79 -0.40 -3.90 8.90
N LEU A 80 -0.74 -4.62 9.98
CA LEU A 80 -1.76 -5.66 9.96
C LEU A 80 -3.14 -5.10 9.58
N LEU A 81 -3.55 -3.98 10.20
CA LEU A 81 -4.82 -3.32 9.89
C LEU A 81 -4.86 -2.85 8.42
N LEU A 82 -3.79 -2.21 7.93
CA LEU A 82 -3.70 -1.75 6.55
C LEU A 82 -3.73 -2.93 5.56
N SER A 83 -3.04 -4.03 5.85
CA SER A 83 -3.05 -5.22 5.02
C SER A 83 -4.43 -5.88 4.98
N ASN A 84 -5.14 -5.93 6.12
CA ASN A 84 -6.51 -6.45 6.17
C ASN A 84 -7.48 -5.54 5.41
N TYR A 85 -7.36 -4.22 5.58
CA TYR A 85 -8.17 -3.25 4.84
C TYR A 85 -7.95 -3.37 3.32
N GLN A 86 -6.70 -3.50 2.87
CA GLN A 86 -6.35 -3.78 1.48
C GLN A 86 -7.00 -5.09 1.01
N LYS A 87 -6.89 -6.18 1.77
CA LYS A 87 -7.50 -7.46 1.43
C LYS A 87 -9.03 -7.34 1.25
N ARG A 88 -9.73 -6.72 2.20
CA ARG A 88 -11.18 -6.46 2.13
C ARG A 88 -11.58 -5.64 0.91
N LEU A 89 -10.79 -4.62 0.56
CA LEU A 89 -11.02 -3.86 -0.68
C LEU A 89 -10.84 -4.75 -1.92
N GLY A 90 -9.83 -5.62 -1.92
CA GLY A 90 -9.62 -6.59 -2.99
C GLY A 90 -10.80 -7.53 -3.20
N ASP A 91 -11.36 -8.05 -2.11
CA ASP A 91 -12.54 -8.93 -2.15
C ASP A 91 -13.78 -8.20 -2.70
N LYS A 92 -13.94 -6.91 -2.35
CA LYS A 92 -15.07 -6.08 -2.81
C LYS A 92 -15.01 -5.71 -4.29
N PHE A 93 -13.81 -5.39 -4.79
CA PHE A 93 -13.62 -4.89 -6.16
C PHE A 93 -13.10 -5.97 -7.14
N GLY A 94 -12.84 -7.19 -6.64
CA GLY A 94 -12.43 -8.34 -7.46
C GLY A 94 -11.03 -8.22 -8.07
N VAL A 95 -10.21 -7.30 -7.55
CA VAL A 95 -8.83 -7.05 -7.97
C VAL A 95 -7.95 -6.96 -6.74
N ARG A 96 -6.90 -7.78 -6.67
CA ARG A 96 -5.98 -7.75 -5.54
C ARG A 96 -5.25 -6.39 -5.54
N PRO A 97 -5.20 -5.65 -4.41
CA PRO A 97 -4.46 -4.40 -4.38
C PRO A 97 -2.99 -4.59 -4.72
N GLY A 98 -2.43 -3.66 -5.50
CA GLY A 98 -1.07 -3.78 -6.02
C GLY A 98 -0.96 -4.64 -7.28
N SER A 99 -2.07 -5.06 -7.89
CA SER A 99 -2.04 -5.80 -9.17
C SER A 99 -1.44 -4.96 -10.28
N GLU A 100 -1.68 -3.65 -10.28
CA GLU A 100 -1.09 -2.68 -11.20
C GLU A 100 0.45 -2.64 -11.08
N PHE A 101 0.99 -2.78 -9.88
CA PHE A 101 2.43 -2.82 -9.66
C PHE A 101 3.02 -4.16 -10.13
N ILE A 102 2.36 -5.27 -9.81
CA ILE A 102 2.76 -6.60 -10.26
C ILE A 102 2.78 -6.65 -11.79
N GLU A 103 1.77 -6.07 -12.43
CA GLU A 103 1.68 -6.00 -13.89
C GLU A 103 2.80 -5.15 -14.47
N ALA A 104 3.04 -3.95 -13.92
CA ALA A 104 4.17 -3.10 -14.34
C ALA A 104 5.52 -3.85 -14.28
N ILE A 105 5.71 -4.62 -13.21
CA ILE A 105 6.91 -5.45 -12.99
C ILE A 105 6.96 -6.58 -14.03
N SER A 106 5.87 -7.31 -14.23
CA SER A 106 5.79 -8.44 -15.18
C SER A 106 6.10 -7.98 -16.59
N VAL A 107 5.43 -6.92 -17.06
CA VAL A 107 5.59 -6.38 -18.42
C VAL A 107 7.00 -5.83 -18.63
N ALA A 108 7.60 -5.23 -17.59
CA ALA A 108 8.99 -4.78 -17.65
C ALA A 108 9.98 -5.96 -17.72
N GLU A 109 9.77 -7.02 -16.93
CA GLU A 109 10.58 -8.26 -16.98
C GLU A 109 10.43 -8.96 -18.36
N GLU A 110 9.21 -9.04 -18.91
CA GLU A 110 8.90 -9.60 -20.24
C GLU A 110 9.65 -8.87 -21.37
N ASN A 111 9.81 -7.55 -21.24
CA ASN A 111 10.46 -6.69 -22.24
C ASN A 111 11.95 -6.44 -21.99
N ASP A 112 12.55 -7.08 -20.98
CA ASP A 112 13.92 -6.82 -20.51
C ASP A 112 14.19 -5.34 -20.18
N THR A 113 13.16 -4.64 -19.70
CA THR A 113 13.22 -3.25 -19.26
C THR A 113 13.67 -3.17 -17.80
N LYS A 114 14.52 -2.20 -17.47
CA LYS A 114 15.00 -2.01 -16.10
C LYS A 114 13.85 -1.57 -15.18
N ILE A 115 13.79 -2.14 -13.99
CA ILE A 115 12.80 -1.78 -12.96
C ILE A 115 13.47 -0.94 -11.88
N ALA A 116 12.83 0.17 -11.50
CA ALA A 116 13.23 1.01 -10.39
C ALA A 116 12.12 1.10 -9.35
N LEU A 117 12.42 0.71 -8.11
CA LEU A 117 11.53 0.89 -6.96
C LEU A 117 11.68 2.32 -6.45
N ILE A 118 10.64 3.15 -6.58
CA ILE A 118 10.70 4.59 -6.32
C ILE A 118 9.97 5.04 -5.05
N ASP A 119 9.57 4.10 -4.20
CA ASP A 119 8.95 4.41 -2.90
C ASP A 119 9.87 4.10 -1.71
N ARG A 120 9.63 4.80 -0.61
CA ARG A 120 10.31 4.65 0.67
C ARG A 120 9.82 3.42 1.40
N ASP A 121 10.71 2.81 2.19
CA ASP A 121 10.31 1.81 3.16
C ASP A 121 9.17 2.29 4.08
N ILE A 122 8.09 1.51 4.12
CA ILE A 122 6.87 1.82 4.87
C ILE A 122 7.13 1.98 6.38
N GLN A 123 8.09 1.23 6.94
CA GLN A 123 8.46 1.35 8.36
C GLN A 123 9.04 2.73 8.66
N VAL A 124 9.82 3.29 7.74
CA VAL A 124 10.36 4.65 7.89
C VAL A 124 9.23 5.66 7.82
N THR A 125 8.29 5.51 6.87
CA THR A 125 7.13 6.39 6.75
C THR A 125 6.28 6.37 8.03
N LEU A 126 5.91 5.18 8.51
CA LEU A 126 5.11 5.02 9.73
C LEU A 126 5.84 5.53 10.98
N LYS A 127 7.15 5.30 11.09
CA LYS A 127 7.97 5.85 12.18
C LYS A 127 7.96 7.38 12.18
N ARG A 128 8.07 8.01 11.00
CA ARG A 128 8.03 9.48 10.87
C ARG A 128 6.64 10.03 11.17
N ALA A 129 5.59 9.36 10.69
CA ALA A 129 4.21 9.72 11.02
C ALA A 129 4.01 9.69 12.54
N TRP A 130 4.43 8.61 13.20
CA TRP A 130 4.38 8.48 14.65
C TRP A 130 5.21 9.55 15.38
N SER A 131 6.43 9.83 14.94
CA SER A 131 7.26 10.85 15.60
C SER A 131 6.65 12.25 15.49
N ASN A 132 5.95 12.53 14.40
CA ASN A 132 5.33 13.83 14.15
C ASN A 132 3.97 14.00 14.86
N MET A 133 3.35 12.93 15.34
CA MET A 133 2.08 13.00 16.07
C MET A 133 2.27 13.50 17.51
N GLY A 134 1.36 14.37 17.96
CA GLY A 134 1.21 14.75 19.35
C GLY A 134 0.71 13.59 20.22
N ILE A 135 0.87 13.73 21.55
CA ILE A 135 0.47 12.67 22.51
C ILE A 135 -1.03 12.35 22.39
N LYS A 136 -1.88 13.35 22.18
CA LYS A 136 -3.34 13.15 22.00
C LYS A 136 -3.68 12.31 20.77
N GLU A 137 -3.01 12.58 19.64
CA GLU A 137 -3.23 11.86 18.37
C GLU A 137 -2.75 10.42 18.48
N LYS A 138 -1.59 10.20 19.13
CA LYS A 138 -1.07 8.87 19.45
C LYS A 138 -2.07 8.06 20.28
N MET A 139 -2.63 8.67 21.34
CA MET A 139 -3.62 8.00 22.20
C MET A 139 -4.91 7.69 21.44
N LYS A 140 -5.40 8.63 20.61
CA LYS A 140 -6.58 8.41 19.76
C LYS A 140 -6.36 7.24 18.79
N LEU A 141 -5.22 7.24 18.11
CA LEU A 141 -4.86 6.19 17.15
C LEU A 141 -4.70 4.83 17.83
N MET A 142 -4.04 4.78 18.99
CA MET A 142 -3.95 3.57 19.80
C MET A 142 -5.33 3.02 20.19
N PHE A 143 -6.23 3.89 20.64
CA PHE A 143 -7.58 3.51 21.02
C PHE A 143 -8.40 3.03 19.80
N SER A 144 -8.29 3.70 18.65
CA SER A 144 -8.94 3.27 17.41
C SER A 144 -8.43 1.91 16.90
N LEU A 145 -7.13 1.65 16.99
CA LEU A 145 -6.59 0.34 16.64
C LEU A 145 -7.10 -0.72 17.62
N PHE A 146 -7.07 -0.43 18.92
CA PHE A 146 -7.57 -1.35 19.94
C PHE A 146 -9.04 -1.68 19.70
N LEU A 147 -9.90 -0.67 19.52
CA LEU A 147 -11.31 -0.89 19.18
C LEU A 147 -11.48 -1.66 17.88
N GLY A 148 -10.76 -1.33 16.80
CA GLY A 148 -10.88 -2.04 15.52
C GLY A 148 -10.47 -3.52 15.59
N PHE A 149 -9.56 -3.90 16.49
CA PHE A 149 -9.24 -5.31 16.77
C PHE A 149 -10.28 -6.01 17.65
N PHE A 150 -10.96 -5.26 18.53
CA PHE A 150 -12.04 -5.80 19.37
C PHE A 150 -13.39 -5.87 18.64
N GLU A 151 -13.69 -4.93 17.74
CA GLU A 151 -14.83 -4.97 16.82
C GLU A 151 -14.75 -6.16 15.83
N GLU A 152 -13.56 -6.61 15.46
CA GLU A 152 -13.40 -7.86 14.70
C GLU A 152 -13.57 -9.12 15.56
N ALA A 153 -13.57 -9.00 16.89
CA ALA A 153 -13.72 -10.11 17.85
C ALA A 153 -15.14 -10.24 18.42
N GLU A 154 -15.95 -9.18 18.34
CA GLU A 154 -17.35 -9.15 18.78
C GLU A 154 -18.23 -8.73 17.59
N ASP A 155 -18.66 -9.72 16.79
CA ASP A 155 -19.93 -9.60 16.07
C ASP A 155 -21.04 -9.59 17.14
N GLU A 156 -21.25 -8.44 17.80
CA GLU A 156 -22.46 -8.03 18.53
C GLU A 156 -22.23 -6.63 19.13
N GLU A 157 -22.71 -5.58 18.44
CA GLU A 157 -23.69 -4.60 18.94
C GLU A 157 -23.69 -3.30 18.09
N GLU A 158 -24.89 -2.94 17.63
CA GLU A 158 -25.25 -1.94 16.60
C GLU A 158 -24.93 -0.46 16.91
N ASP A 159 -24.10 -0.16 17.91
CA ASP A 159 -24.05 1.18 18.53
C ASP A 159 -22.94 2.12 18.00
N ILE A 160 -22.17 1.69 17.01
CA ILE A 160 -20.96 2.41 16.53
C ILE A 160 -21.23 3.16 15.21
N ILE A 161 -22.14 2.65 14.38
CA ILE A 161 -22.52 3.26 13.10
C ILE A 161 -23.21 4.60 13.32
N GLU A 162 -24.02 4.74 14.38
CA GLU A 162 -24.74 5.98 14.69
C GLU A 162 -23.80 7.10 15.18
N LYS A 163 -22.65 6.76 15.81
CA LYS A 163 -21.68 7.75 16.31
C LYS A 163 -20.73 8.30 15.24
N LEU A 164 -20.61 7.62 14.09
CA LEU A 164 -19.74 8.06 12.99
C LEU A 164 -20.47 8.92 11.96
N GLN A 165 -21.81 8.94 11.94
CA GLN A 165 -22.58 9.84 11.07
C GLN A 165 -22.65 11.29 11.59
N ASP A 166 -22.29 11.53 12.85
CA ASP A 166 -22.51 12.84 13.50
C ASP A 166 -21.24 13.70 13.64
N LYS A 167 -20.18 13.39 12.88
CA LYS A 167 -18.96 14.22 12.81
C LYS A 167 -18.49 14.48 11.39
N ASP A 168 -19.38 15.08 10.60
CA ASP A 168 -19.02 15.99 9.53
C ASP A 168 -19.48 17.41 9.89
N ILE A 169 -18.67 18.13 10.69
CA ILE A 169 -18.42 19.58 10.63
C ILE A 169 -16.97 19.83 11.07
#